data_AF-A0AAV3UEN9-F1
#
_entry.id   AF-A0AAV3UEN9-F1
#
_cell.length_a   1.000
_cell.length_b   1.000
_cell.length_c   1.000
_cell.angle_alpha   90.00
_cell.angle_beta   90.00
_cell.angle_gamma   90.00
#
_symmetry.space_group_name_H-M   'P 1'
#
loop_
_entity.id
_entity.type
_entity.pdbx_description
1 polymer ?
#
loop_
_entity_poly.entity_id
_entity_poly.type
_entity_poly.pdbx_seq_one_letter_code
_entity_poly.pdbx_strand_id
1 'polypeptide(L)'
;MASNTTTSVDAVPSGGANSLVVRRTETVAPETRVRHFDELSEEAQTLLAKFDGEESVVPITQSLADDINSDTTVVFIDYYRLTLA
;
A
#
# COMPACT_ATOMS: atom_id res chain seq x y z
N MET A 1 36.78 -26.91 16.38
CA MET A 1 35.59 -26.84 15.50
C MET A 1 34.88 -25.53 15.83
N ALA A 2 34.93 -24.55 14.95
CA ALA A 2 34.26 -23.26 15.14
C ALA A 2 33.26 -23.09 14.00
N SER A 3 31.99 -23.15 14.35
CA SER A 3 30.85 -22.86 13.47
C SER A 3 30.23 -21.56 13.98
N ASN A 4 30.74 -20.44 13.49
CA ASN A 4 30.09 -19.15 13.62
C ASN A 4 29.50 -18.80 12.25
N THR A 5 28.33 -19.38 12.00
CA THR A 5 27.39 -18.96 10.96
C THR A 5 27.00 -17.52 11.26
N THR A 6 27.63 -16.56 10.60
CA THR A 6 27.10 -15.20 10.50
C THR A 6 25.91 -15.30 9.54
N THR A 7 24.73 -15.57 10.09
CA THR A 7 23.48 -15.37 9.38
C THR A 7 23.42 -13.88 9.09
N SER A 8 23.54 -13.55 7.80
CA SER A 8 23.36 -12.21 7.26
C SER A 8 22.00 -11.70 7.70
N VAL A 9 21.98 -10.91 8.77
CA VAL A 9 20.78 -10.21 9.23
C VAL A 9 20.65 -8.94 8.41
N ASP A 10 19.49 -8.84 7.78
CA ASP A 10 18.91 -7.68 7.14
C ASP A 10 19.76 -7.02 6.05
N ALA A 11 19.53 -7.53 4.84
CA ALA A 11 19.31 -6.62 3.72
C ALA A 11 18.42 -5.48 4.23
N VAL A 12 18.97 -4.28 4.38
CA VAL A 12 18.17 -3.06 4.32
C VAL A 12 17.30 -3.26 3.08
N PRO A 13 15.96 -3.42 3.21
CA PRO A 13 15.15 -3.27 2.03
C PRO A 13 15.38 -1.82 1.68
N SER A 14 16.19 -1.59 0.64
CA SER A 14 16.31 -0.31 -0.03
C SER A 14 14.89 0.05 -0.41
N GLY A 15 14.22 0.76 0.49
CA GLY A 15 12.88 1.26 0.31
C GLY A 15 12.99 2.26 -0.82
N GLY A 16 12.84 1.76 -2.05
CA GLY A 16 12.46 2.61 -3.17
C GLY A 16 11.31 3.43 -2.66
N ALA A 17 11.48 4.75 -2.67
CA ALA A 17 10.53 5.71 -2.12
C ALA A 17 9.27 5.72 -3.00
N ASN A 18 8.56 4.60 -3.02
CA ASN A 18 7.29 4.47 -3.67
C ASN A 18 6.32 5.25 -2.79
N SER A 19 5.71 6.27 -3.37
CA SER A 19 4.71 7.06 -2.69
C SER A 19 3.35 6.63 -3.19
N LEU A 20 2.43 6.37 -2.28
CA LEU A 20 1.06 6.03 -2.61
C LEU A 20 0.19 7.27 -2.43
N VAL A 21 -0.43 7.71 -3.51
CA VAL A 21 -1.46 8.75 -3.46
C VAL A 21 -2.78 8.06 -3.16
N VAL A 22 -3.36 8.42 -2.03
CA VAL A 22 -4.70 7.97 -1.61
C VAL A 22 -5.66 9.12 -1.84
N ARG A 23 -6.68 8.90 -2.67
CA ARG A 23 -7.70 9.90 -2.94
C ARG A 23 -9.09 9.31 -2.80
N ARG A 24 -9.95 9.94 -2.00
CA ARG A 24 -11.36 9.57 -1.95
C ARG A 24 -12.04 9.88 -3.28
N THR A 25 -12.85 8.96 -3.77
CA THR A 25 -13.66 9.12 -4.98
C THR A 25 -15.10 8.70 -4.69
N GLU A 26 -16.06 9.46 -5.22
CA GLU A 26 -17.48 9.10 -5.11
C GLU A 26 -17.92 8.19 -6.28
N THR A 27 -17.11 8.15 -7.34
CA THR A 27 -17.39 7.40 -8.56
C THR A 27 -16.24 6.46 -8.89
N VAL A 28 -16.58 5.22 -9.19
CA VAL A 28 -15.65 4.19 -9.67
C VAL A 28 -16.16 3.70 -11.03
N ALA A 29 -15.27 3.56 -12.00
CA ALA A 29 -15.66 3.04 -13.30
C ALA A 29 -16.04 1.55 -13.17
N PRO A 30 -17.03 1.04 -13.92
CA PRO A 30 -17.50 -0.34 -13.80
C PRO A 30 -16.44 -1.39 -14.18
N GLU A 31 -15.42 -1.00 -14.93
CA GLU A 31 -14.28 -1.83 -15.31
C GLU A 31 -13.12 -1.80 -14.29
N THR A 32 -13.19 -0.94 -13.28
CA THR A 32 -12.15 -0.82 -12.26
C THR A 32 -12.26 -1.95 -11.25
N ARG A 33 -11.13 -2.59 -10.94
CA ARG A 33 -11.05 -3.62 -9.92
C ARG A 33 -11.13 -2.98 -8.53
N VAL A 34 -12.25 -3.22 -7.86
CA VAL A 34 -12.45 -2.82 -6.47
C VAL A 34 -12.00 -3.97 -5.55
N ARG A 35 -11.10 -3.65 -4.61
CA ARG A 35 -10.72 -4.54 -3.49
C ARG A 35 -11.36 -4.04 -2.21
N HIS A 36 -11.72 -4.95 -1.32
CA HIS A 36 -12.14 -4.60 0.02
C HIS A 36 -10.92 -4.23 0.87
N PHE A 37 -11.13 -3.33 1.83
CA PHE A 37 -10.11 -2.95 2.79
C PHE A 37 -9.52 -4.15 3.55
N ASP A 38 -10.34 -5.15 3.90
CA ASP A 38 -9.86 -6.34 4.63
C ASP A 38 -9.02 -7.28 3.77
N GLU A 39 -9.13 -7.19 2.44
CA GLU A 39 -8.31 -7.96 1.50
C GLU A 39 -6.90 -7.37 1.33
N LEU A 40 -6.64 -6.19 1.90
CA LEU A 40 -5.32 -5.55 1.85
C LEU A 40 -4.40 -6.10 2.94
N SER A 41 -3.10 -5.99 2.72
CA SER A 41 -2.09 -6.24 3.75
C SER A 41 -2.28 -5.34 4.98
N GLU A 42 -1.90 -5.83 6.16
CA GLU A 42 -2.02 -5.09 7.42
C GLU A 42 -1.35 -3.70 7.39
N GLU A 43 -0.24 -3.56 6.66
CA GLU A 43 0.42 -2.27 6.43
C GLU A 43 -0.49 -1.28 5.69
N ALA A 44 -1.14 -1.69 4.60
CA ALA A 44 -2.07 -0.83 3.86
C ALA A 44 -3.31 -0.50 4.69
N GLN A 45 -3.85 -1.47 5.42
CA GLN A 45 -4.97 -1.24 6.31
C GLN A 45 -4.62 -0.18 7.37
N THR A 46 -3.44 -0.28 7.99
CA THR A 46 -2.98 0.67 9.00
C THR A 46 -2.80 2.08 8.42
N LEU A 47 -2.28 2.19 7.18
CA LEU A 47 -2.13 3.47 6.50
C LEU A 47 -3.48 4.11 6.16
N LEU A 48 -4.39 3.33 5.58
CA LEU A 48 -5.73 3.78 5.20
C LEU A 48 -6.61 4.07 6.43
N ALA A 49 -6.42 3.38 7.55
CA ALA A 49 -7.12 3.67 8.81
C ALA A 49 -6.69 5.02 9.42
N LYS A 50 -5.48 5.50 9.11
CA LYS A 50 -4.98 6.83 9.51
C LYS A 50 -5.37 7.93 8.53
N PHE A 51 -5.94 7.58 7.39
CA PHE A 51 -6.36 8.50 6.35
C PHE A 51 -7.69 9.15 6.74
N ASP A 52 -7.71 10.47 6.87
CA ASP A 52 -8.89 11.23 7.34
C ASP A 52 -9.83 11.67 6.21
N GLY A 53 -9.58 11.23 4.96
CA GLY A 53 -10.47 11.49 3.82
C GLY A 53 -10.01 12.58 2.85
N GLU A 54 -8.96 13.34 3.18
CA GLU A 54 -8.35 14.34 2.29
C GLU A 54 -7.19 13.73 1.49
N GLU A 55 -7.00 14.10 0.22
CA GLU A 55 -5.94 13.54 -0.64
C GLU A 55 -4.58 13.59 0.06
N SER A 56 -3.94 12.44 0.22
CA SER A 56 -2.68 12.33 0.95
C SER A 56 -1.72 11.41 0.22
N VAL A 57 -0.45 11.82 0.22
CA VAL A 57 0.66 11.03 -0.30
C VAL A 57 1.34 10.37 0.89
N VAL A 58 1.29 9.03 0.95
CA VAL A 58 1.90 8.25 2.02
C VAL A 58 3.07 7.43 1.48
N PRO A 59 4.23 7.45 2.14
CA PRO A 59 5.34 6.59 1.75
C PRO A 59 4.99 5.12 2.02
N ILE A 60 5.25 4.25 1.06
CA ILE A 60 4.97 2.82 1.16
C ILE A 60 6.23 1.98 0.87
N THR A 61 6.22 0.75 1.34
CA THR A 61 7.27 -0.22 1.04
C THR A 61 7.16 -0.73 -0.39
N GLN A 62 8.26 -1.24 -0.96
CA GLN A 62 8.25 -1.84 -2.29
C GLN A 62 7.30 -3.04 -2.38
N SER A 63 7.20 -3.85 -1.32
CA SER A 63 6.27 -4.96 -1.25
C SER A 63 4.81 -4.51 -1.35
N LEU A 64 4.47 -3.38 -0.72
CA LEU A 64 3.12 -2.83 -0.83
C LEU A 64 2.87 -2.20 -2.21
N ALA A 65 3.88 -1.61 -2.82
CA ALA A 65 3.78 -1.09 -4.17
C ALA A 65 3.59 -2.19 -5.23
N ASP A 66 4.09 -3.39 -4.97
CA ASP A 66 3.89 -4.56 -5.84
C ASP A 66 2.48 -5.15 -5.69
N ASP A 67 1.93 -5.15 -4.46
CA ASP A 67 0.54 -5.58 -4.19
C ASP A 67 -0.49 -4.59 -4.77
N ILE A 68 -0.20 -3.29 -4.64
CA ILE A 68 -1.09 -2.22 -5.10
C ILE A 68 -0.70 -1.79 -6.51
N ASN A 69 -1.44 -2.31 -7.49
CA ASN A 69 -1.34 -1.82 -8.86
C ASN A 69 -1.77 -0.35 -8.95
N SER A 70 -1.23 0.38 -9.92
CA SER A 70 -1.43 1.82 -10.12
C SER A 70 -2.88 2.28 -10.36
N ASP A 71 -3.83 1.36 -10.54
CA ASP A 71 -5.27 1.64 -10.68
C ASP A 71 -6.14 0.92 -9.62
N THR A 72 -5.56 0.55 -8.48
CA THR A 72 -6.30 -0.16 -7.44
C THR A 72 -7.32 0.77 -6.78
N THR A 73 -8.58 0.34 -6.72
CA THR A 73 -9.61 1.02 -5.94
C THR A 73 -9.97 0.19 -4.72
N VAL A 74 -10.02 0.82 -3.56
CA VAL A 74 -10.35 0.18 -2.29
C VAL A 74 -11.68 0.69 -1.78
N VAL A 75 -12.53 -0.21 -1.31
CA VAL A 75 -13.78 0.14 -0.61
C VAL A 75 -13.63 -0.09 0.90
N PHE A 76 -13.95 0.94 1.67
CA PHE A 76 -13.99 0.89 3.14
C PHE A 76 -15.35 1.40 3.65
N ILE A 77 -15.44 2.69 3.95
CA ILE A 77 -16.70 3.43 4.15
C ILE A 77 -17.08 4.12 2.84
N ASP A 78 -16.07 4.67 2.16
CA ASP A 78 -16.13 5.26 0.83
C ASP A 78 -15.17 4.53 -0.11
N TYR A 79 -15.18 4.90 -1.39
CA TYR A 79 -14.18 4.43 -2.35
C TYR A 79 -12.94 5.30 -2.31
N TYR A 80 -11.78 4.66 -2.30
CA TYR A 80 -10.47 5.27 -2.32
C TYR A 80 -9.69 4.76 -3.52
N ARG A 81 -9.24 5.67 -4.38
CA ARG A 81 -8.36 5.34 -5.49
C ARG A 81 -6.92 5.45 -5.02
N LEU A 82 -6.15 4.41 -5.32
CA LEU A 82 -4.75 4.28 -4.95
C LEU A 82 -3.90 4.37 -6.21
N THR A 83 -2.96 5.31 -6.23
CA THR A 83 -2.07 5.52 -7.38
C THR A 83 -0.64 5.63 -6.89
N LEU A 84 0.27 4.91 -7.53
CA LEU A 84 1.71 5.02 -7.26
C LEU A 84 2.24 6.31 -7.90
N ALA A 85 2.97 7.11 -7.13
CA ALA A 85 3.67 8.33 -7.56
C ALA A 85 5.18 8.12 -7.67
#